data_AF-A0A4D4K6W2-F1
#
_entry.id   AF-A0A4D4K6W2-F1
#
_cell.length_a   1.000
_cell.length_b   1.000
_cell.length_c   1.000
_cell.angle_alpha   90.00
_cell.angle_beta   90.00
_cell.angle_gamma   90.00
#
_symmetry.space_group_name_H-M   'P 1'
#
loop_
_entity.id
_entity.type
_entity.pdbx_description
1 polymer ?
#
loop_
_entity_poly.entity_id
_entity_poly.type
_entity_poly.pdbx_seq_one_letter_code
_entity_poly.pdbx_strand_id
1 'polypeptide(L)'
;MLVLLGDQVYADETSAETRRWLATRRDLSEPPGEQVADYEEYTRLYYESWLDPEVRWLLSTVPSCMIFDDHDVIDDWNTSEAWQRRMRATPWWRERILSGLMSYWVHQHLGNLSPPNWPPTRSTRRCARPRTAPRRCGSSPPAPTPIRRTPAGATAATSAAPGC
;
A
#
# COMPACT_ATOMS: atom_id res chain seq x y z
N MET A 1 9.83 8.21 3.74
CA MET A 1 8.53 8.80 3.38
C MET A 1 8.47 8.80 1.87
N LEU A 2 7.34 8.35 1.31
CA LEU A 2 7.07 8.33 -0.13
C LEU A 2 6.25 9.57 -0.50
N VAL A 3 6.52 10.17 -1.65
CA VAL A 3 5.72 11.27 -2.20
C VAL A 3 5.30 10.87 -3.60
N LEU A 4 3.99 10.86 -3.86
CA LEU A 4 3.41 10.58 -5.18
C LEU A 4 2.75 11.86 -5.70
N LEU A 5 3.11 12.28 -6.90
CA LEU A 5 2.77 13.61 -7.43
C LEU A 5 1.73 13.60 -8.55
N GLY A 6 1.22 12.43 -8.91
CA GLY A 6 0.26 12.28 -10.00
C GLY A 6 0.09 10.83 -10.41
N ASP A 7 -0.89 10.59 -11.29
CA ASP A 7 -1.07 9.34 -12.03
C ASP A 7 -1.26 8.12 -11.12
N GLN A 8 -1.99 8.26 -10.01
CA GLN A 8 -2.32 7.08 -9.20
C GLN A 8 -3.37 6.21 -9.88
N VAL A 9 -4.21 6.80 -10.73
CA VAL A 9 -5.17 6.12 -11.61
C VAL A 9 -5.20 6.82 -12.97
N TYR A 10 -5.50 6.07 -14.01
CA TYR A 10 -5.73 6.58 -15.36
C TYR A 10 -7.22 6.53 -15.64
N ALA A 11 -7.86 7.68 -15.57
CA ALA A 11 -9.31 7.77 -15.58
C ALA A 11 -9.88 7.69 -17.01
N ASP A 12 -9.05 8.01 -17.99
CA ASP A 12 -9.29 8.03 -19.43
C ASP A 12 -8.70 6.82 -20.18
N GLU A 13 -7.79 6.08 -19.55
CA GLU A 13 -7.25 4.82 -20.06
C GLU A 13 -7.55 3.66 -19.10
N THR A 14 -8.65 2.94 -19.36
CA THR A 14 -9.14 1.90 -18.46
C THR A 14 -8.75 0.49 -18.92
N SER A 15 -8.46 -0.39 -17.95
CA SER A 15 -8.09 -1.78 -18.21
C SER A 15 -9.23 -2.56 -18.91
N ALA A 16 -8.91 -3.67 -19.57
CA ALA A 16 -9.94 -4.53 -20.16
C ALA A 16 -10.89 -5.14 -19.11
N GLU A 17 -10.47 -5.25 -17.85
CA GLU A 17 -11.35 -5.69 -16.76
C GLU A 17 -12.31 -4.58 -16.34
N THR A 18 -11.80 -3.37 -16.13
CA THR A 18 -12.65 -2.23 -15.78
C THR A 18 -13.60 -1.88 -16.91
N ARG A 19 -13.19 -1.94 -18.18
CA ARG A 19 -14.10 -1.76 -19.32
C ARG A 19 -15.24 -2.77 -19.36
N ARG A 20 -14.95 -4.05 -19.09
CA ARG A 20 -16.00 -5.07 -18.99
C ARG A 20 -16.97 -4.78 -17.84
N TRP A 21 -16.46 -4.30 -16.70
CA TRP A 21 -17.31 -3.91 -15.57
C TRP A 21 -18.15 -2.66 -15.89
N LEU A 22 -17.58 -1.64 -16.53
CA LEU A 22 -18.28 -0.44 -16.98
C LEU A 22 -19.44 -0.79 -17.93
N ALA A 23 -19.23 -1.72 -18.86
CA ALA A 23 -20.25 -2.19 -19.80
C ALA A 23 -21.45 -2.87 -19.11
N THR A 24 -21.32 -3.28 -17.84
CA THR A 24 -22.45 -3.80 -17.05
C THR A 24 -23.31 -2.68 -16.43
N ARG A 25 -22.82 -1.44 -16.39
CA ARG A 25 -23.44 -0.30 -15.71
C ARG A 25 -24.10 0.69 -16.66
N ARG A 26 -23.48 0.93 -17.82
CA ARG A 26 -23.96 1.89 -18.82
C ARG A 26 -23.50 1.51 -20.23
N ASP A 27 -24.15 2.11 -21.21
CA ASP A 27 -23.77 2.00 -22.62
C ASP A 27 -22.43 2.73 -22.85
N LEU A 28 -21.42 2.00 -23.32
CA LEU A 28 -20.09 2.55 -23.61
C LEU A 28 -19.98 3.15 -25.02
N SER A 29 -21.05 3.09 -25.84
CA SER A 29 -21.12 3.85 -27.08
C SER A 29 -21.44 5.33 -26.84
N GLU A 30 -22.03 5.65 -25.68
CA GLU A 30 -22.31 7.01 -25.24
C GLU A 30 -21.12 7.62 -24.47
N PRO A 31 -20.87 8.93 -24.59
CA PRO A 31 -19.81 9.60 -23.85
C PRO A 31 -19.92 9.40 -22.31
N PRO A 32 -18.80 9.23 -21.59
CA PRO A 32 -17.41 9.33 -22.06
C PRO A 32 -16.83 8.02 -22.62
N GLY A 33 -17.68 7.10 -23.06
CA GLY A 33 -17.27 5.84 -23.67
C GLY A 33 -16.67 4.88 -22.65
N GLU A 34 -15.51 4.32 -22.94
CA GLU A 34 -14.81 3.37 -22.08
C GLU A 34 -14.09 4.02 -20.87
N GLN A 35 -14.09 5.35 -20.79
CA GLN A 35 -13.49 6.11 -19.69
C GLN A 35 -14.40 6.12 -18.47
N VAL A 36 -13.89 6.45 -17.30
CA VAL A 36 -14.69 6.61 -16.08
C VAL A 36 -15.53 7.90 -16.13
N ALA A 37 -16.74 7.85 -15.57
CA ALA A 37 -17.72 8.93 -15.64
C ALA A 37 -18.18 9.42 -14.27
N ASP A 38 -18.35 8.51 -13.30
CA ASP A 38 -18.96 8.80 -11.99
C ASP A 38 -18.09 8.32 -10.81
N TYR A 39 -18.53 8.65 -9.59
CA TYR A 39 -17.79 8.35 -8.35
C TYR A 39 -17.59 6.86 -8.12
N GLU A 40 -18.60 6.03 -8.39
CA GLU A 40 -18.49 4.59 -8.20
C GLU A 40 -17.51 3.97 -9.21
N GLU A 41 -17.53 4.45 -10.44
CA GLU A 41 -16.55 4.07 -11.46
C GLU A 41 -15.12 4.49 -11.09
N TYR A 42 -14.95 5.65 -10.45
CA TYR A 42 -13.67 6.02 -9.85
C TYR A 42 -13.26 5.09 -8.70
N THR A 43 -14.18 4.73 -7.80
CA THR A 43 -13.85 3.81 -6.71
C THR A 43 -13.40 2.45 -7.24
N ARG A 44 -13.94 2.01 -8.38
CA ARG A 44 -13.48 0.81 -9.08
C ARG A 44 -12.04 0.96 -9.59
N LEU A 45 -11.66 2.10 -10.17
CA LEU A 45 -10.27 2.35 -10.58
C LEU A 45 -9.30 2.28 -9.40
N TYR A 46 -9.61 2.96 -8.29
CA TYR A 46 -8.78 2.89 -7.10
C TYR A 46 -8.69 1.47 -6.53
N TYR A 47 -9.80 0.73 -6.54
CA TYR A 47 -9.84 -0.67 -6.12
C TYR A 47 -8.93 -1.53 -6.99
N GLU A 48 -8.99 -1.40 -8.31
CA GLU A 48 -8.12 -2.14 -9.23
C GLU A 48 -6.65 -1.77 -9.02
N SER A 49 -6.32 -0.47 -9.06
CA SER A 49 -4.93 0.01 -8.99
C SER A 49 -4.23 -0.33 -7.69
N TRP A 50 -4.96 -0.32 -6.56
CA TRP A 50 -4.36 -0.50 -5.24
C TRP A 50 -4.55 -1.88 -4.65
N LEU A 51 -5.14 -2.82 -5.40
CA LEU A 51 -5.24 -4.20 -4.93
C LEU A 51 -4.05 -5.08 -5.27
N ASP A 52 -3.16 -4.62 -6.14
CA ASP A 52 -1.88 -5.27 -6.41
C ASP A 52 -1.14 -5.57 -5.08
N PRO A 53 -0.73 -6.83 -4.82
CA PRO A 53 -0.16 -7.22 -3.53
C PRO A 53 1.07 -6.39 -3.12
N GLU A 54 1.92 -6.04 -4.08
CA GLU A 54 3.13 -5.28 -3.90
C GLU A 54 2.81 -3.81 -3.56
N VAL A 55 1.87 -3.19 -4.28
CA VAL A 55 1.36 -1.85 -3.98
C VAL A 55 0.74 -1.80 -2.57
N ARG A 56 -0.13 -2.76 -2.25
CA ARG A 56 -0.74 -2.86 -0.90
C ARG A 56 0.31 -2.97 0.20
N TRP A 57 1.30 -3.83 -0.02
CA TRP A 57 2.39 -4.01 0.93
C TRP A 57 3.19 -2.71 1.13
N LEU A 58 3.56 -2.04 0.03
CA LEU A 58 4.29 -0.77 0.07
C LEU A 58 3.51 0.29 0.85
N LEU A 59 2.25 0.53 0.47
CA LEU A 59 1.38 1.54 1.11
C LEU A 59 1.05 1.21 2.59
N SER A 60 1.13 -0.07 2.99
CA SER A 60 0.94 -0.48 4.38
C SER A 60 2.17 -0.29 5.29
N THR A 61 3.35 -0.11 4.71
CA THR A 61 4.63 -0.12 5.45
C THR A 61 5.39 1.20 5.38
N VAL A 62 5.12 2.04 4.38
CA VAL A 62 5.79 3.32 4.16
C VAL A 62 4.79 4.46 4.24
N PRO A 63 5.00 5.46 5.13
CA PRO A 63 4.19 6.67 5.12
C PRO A 63 4.30 7.37 3.77
N SER A 64 3.15 7.68 3.17
CA SER A 64 3.01 8.34 1.86
C SER A 64 2.25 9.66 1.97
N CYS A 65 2.63 10.63 1.15
CA CYS A 65 1.86 11.85 0.87
C CYS A 65 1.56 11.88 -0.63
N MET A 66 0.30 12.16 -1.02
CA MET A 66 -0.14 12.04 -2.41
C MET A 66 -0.90 13.29 -2.90
N ILE A 67 -0.72 13.63 -4.17
CA ILE A 67 -1.56 14.58 -4.90
C ILE A 67 -1.88 13.99 -6.28
N PHE A 68 -3.08 14.28 -6.77
CA PHE A 68 -3.57 13.87 -8.09
C PHE A 68 -2.97 14.76 -9.19
N ASP A 69 -2.97 14.26 -10.42
CA ASP A 69 -2.61 15.02 -11.62
C ASP A 69 -3.71 14.91 -12.69
N ASP A 70 -3.42 15.29 -13.93
CA ASP A 70 -4.38 15.31 -15.03
C ASP A 70 -4.96 13.93 -15.36
N HIS A 71 -4.18 12.85 -15.42
CA HIS A 71 -4.69 11.50 -15.72
C HIS A 71 -5.69 10.97 -14.69
N ASP A 72 -5.70 11.49 -13.45
CA ASP A 72 -6.76 11.21 -12.48
C ASP A 72 -8.12 11.80 -12.92
N VAL A 73 -8.15 12.66 -13.93
CA VAL A 73 -9.34 13.32 -14.50
C VAL A 73 -9.50 13.00 -15.98
N ILE A 74 -8.54 13.42 -16.80
CA ILE A 74 -8.39 13.15 -18.24
C ILE A 74 -7.05 13.75 -18.67
N ASP A 75 -6.33 13.10 -19.60
CA ASP A 75 -5.12 13.65 -20.21
C ASP A 75 -5.33 15.10 -20.70
N ASP A 76 -4.30 15.93 -20.53
CA ASP A 76 -4.32 17.37 -20.85
C ASP A 76 -5.44 18.17 -20.14
N TRP A 77 -5.83 17.75 -18.93
CA TRP A 77 -6.86 18.45 -18.16
C TRP A 77 -6.51 19.93 -17.98
N ASN A 78 -7.46 20.80 -18.31
CA ASN A 78 -7.40 22.23 -18.03
C ASN A 78 -6.31 23.01 -18.80
N THR A 79 -5.77 22.44 -19.88
CA THR A 79 -4.68 23.03 -20.70
C THR A 79 -5.01 24.36 -21.39
N SER A 80 -6.27 24.62 -21.75
CA SER A 80 -6.66 25.88 -22.41
C SER A 80 -8.11 26.30 -22.15
N GLU A 81 -8.39 27.60 -22.27
CA GLU A 81 -9.75 28.14 -22.17
C GLU A 81 -10.70 27.52 -23.23
N ALA A 82 -10.20 27.34 -24.46
CA ALA A 82 -10.98 26.73 -25.53
C ALA A 82 -11.37 25.28 -25.19
N TRP A 83 -10.43 24.50 -24.64
CA TRP A 83 -10.68 23.15 -24.16
C TRP A 83 -11.69 23.16 -23.01
N GLN A 84 -11.50 24.03 -22.00
CA GLN A 84 -12.42 24.14 -20.87
C GLN A 84 -13.85 24.46 -21.31
N ARG A 85 -14.04 25.40 -22.24
CA ARG A 85 -15.36 25.76 -22.77
C ARG A 85 -16.03 24.57 -23.46
N ARG A 86 -15.28 23.78 -24.25
CA ARG A 86 -15.81 22.58 -24.92
C ARG A 86 -16.22 21.52 -23.90
N MET A 87 -15.36 21.22 -22.93
CA MET A 87 -15.65 20.19 -21.92
C MET A 87 -16.80 20.58 -21.01
N ARG A 88 -16.87 21.84 -20.56
CA ARG A 88 -17.99 22.33 -19.75
C ARG A 88 -19.33 22.32 -20.49
N ALA A 89 -19.33 22.25 -21.83
CA ALA A 89 -20.55 22.12 -22.62
C ALA A 89 -21.03 20.67 -22.76
N THR A 90 -20.21 19.66 -22.40
CA THR A 90 -20.66 18.27 -22.42
C THR A 90 -21.48 17.96 -21.16
N PRO A 91 -22.56 17.16 -21.28
CA PRO A 91 -23.46 16.90 -20.16
C PRO A 91 -22.83 16.07 -19.03
N TRP A 92 -21.82 15.26 -19.35
CA TRP A 92 -21.17 14.34 -18.41
C TRP A 92 -19.99 14.95 -17.65
N TRP A 93 -19.41 16.06 -18.14
CA TRP A 93 -18.16 16.60 -17.59
C TRP A 93 -18.27 17.07 -16.14
N ARG A 94 -19.42 17.64 -15.76
CA ARG A 94 -19.63 18.11 -14.39
C ARG A 94 -19.56 16.97 -13.40
N GLU A 95 -20.20 15.84 -13.70
CA GLU A 95 -20.21 14.67 -12.83
C GLU A 95 -18.80 14.07 -12.72
N ARG A 96 -18.10 13.98 -13.84
CA ARG A 96 -16.71 13.52 -13.93
C ARG A 96 -15.78 14.28 -12.98
N ILE A 97 -15.77 15.62 -13.06
CA ILE A 97 -14.89 16.45 -12.23
C ILE A 97 -15.23 16.33 -10.74
N LEU A 98 -16.51 16.36 -10.39
CA LEU A 98 -16.93 16.21 -8.99
C LEU A 98 -16.49 14.85 -8.45
N SER A 99 -16.73 13.79 -9.22
CA SER A 99 -16.40 12.42 -8.86
C SER A 99 -14.89 12.20 -8.73
N GLY A 100 -14.09 12.77 -9.63
CA GLY A 100 -12.62 12.70 -9.57
C GLY A 100 -12.07 13.40 -8.33
N LEU A 101 -12.52 14.64 -8.06
CA LEU A 101 -12.10 15.39 -6.88
C LEU A 101 -12.54 14.72 -5.57
N MET A 102 -13.76 14.17 -5.52
CA MET A 102 -14.23 13.40 -4.36
C MET A 102 -13.41 12.13 -4.15
N SER A 103 -13.04 11.44 -5.23
CA SER A 103 -12.25 10.21 -5.17
C SER A 103 -10.83 10.49 -4.71
N TYR A 104 -10.18 11.54 -5.24
CA TYR A 104 -8.92 12.06 -4.72
C TYR A 104 -9.03 12.37 -3.22
N TRP A 105 -10.10 13.07 -2.81
CA TRP A 105 -10.26 13.44 -1.41
C TRP A 105 -10.31 12.22 -0.49
N VAL A 106 -11.12 11.22 -0.85
CA VAL A 106 -11.30 10.00 -0.07
C VAL A 106 -10.05 9.11 -0.06
N HIS A 107 -9.49 8.82 -1.24
CA HIS A 107 -8.45 7.81 -1.37
C HIS A 107 -7.06 8.36 -1.05
N GLN A 108 -6.81 9.64 -1.30
CA GLN A 108 -5.49 10.26 -1.16
C GLN A 108 -5.47 11.33 -0.06
N HIS A 109 -6.30 12.37 -0.20
CA HIS A 109 -6.16 13.58 0.61
C HIS A 109 -6.41 13.34 2.10
N LEU A 110 -7.38 12.49 2.45
CA LEU A 110 -7.66 12.13 3.84
C LEU A 110 -6.44 11.58 4.58
N GLY A 111 -5.56 10.84 3.88
CA GLY A 111 -4.33 10.30 4.44
C GLY A 111 -3.24 11.35 4.68
N ASN A 112 -3.29 12.49 3.96
CA ASN A 112 -2.34 13.60 4.12
C ASN A 112 -2.67 14.48 5.33
N LEU A 113 -3.91 14.41 5.83
CA LEU A 113 -4.32 15.20 6.97
C LEU A 113 -3.63 14.67 8.23
N SER A 114 -3.00 15.58 8.98
CA SER A 114 -2.58 15.25 10.35
C SER A 114 -3.81 14.86 11.16
N PRO A 115 -3.73 13.83 12.02
CA PRO A 115 -4.83 13.51 12.90
C PRO A 115 -5.22 14.79 13.67
N PRO A 116 -6.50 15.23 13.65
CA PRO A 116 -6.94 16.22 14.63
C PRO A 116 -6.62 15.66 16.01
N ASN A 117 -6.35 16.52 17.01
CA ASN A 117 -5.86 16.20 18.37
C ASN A 117 -6.67 15.11 19.11
N TRP A 118 -6.68 13.89 18.59
CA TRP A 118 -7.45 12.75 19.04
C TRP A 118 -6.59 12.03 20.07
N PRO A 119 -7.16 11.60 21.20
CA PRO A 119 -6.41 10.82 22.16
C PRO A 119 -5.79 9.59 21.47
N PRO A 120 -4.50 9.29 21.67
CA PRO A 120 -3.79 8.31 20.87
C PRO A 120 -4.44 6.93 20.97
N THR A 121 -4.92 6.41 19.84
CA THR A 121 -5.44 5.05 19.72
C THR A 121 -4.29 4.03 19.73
N ARG A 122 -4.63 2.74 19.89
CA ARG A 122 -3.61 1.66 19.95
C ARG A 122 -2.81 1.54 18.64
N SER A 123 -3.42 1.90 17.50
CA SER A 123 -2.77 1.93 16.18
C SER A 123 -1.82 3.11 16.02
N THR A 124 -2.21 4.32 16.41
CA THR A 124 -1.35 5.52 16.29
C THR A 124 -0.11 5.42 17.20
N ARG A 125 -0.23 4.79 18.38
CA ARG A 125 0.92 4.51 19.25
C ARG A 125 1.95 3.56 18.64
N ARG A 126 1.57 2.70 17.69
CA ARG A 126 2.49 1.75 17.04
C ARG A 126 3.30 2.44 15.94
N CYS A 127 2.68 3.31 15.16
CA CYS A 127 3.34 4.06 14.08
C CYS A 127 4.19 5.23 14.61
N ALA A 128 3.78 5.86 15.71
CA ALA A 128 4.50 6.99 16.31
C ALA A 128 5.72 6.57 17.16
N ARG A 129 5.90 5.26 17.43
CA ARG A 129 7.15 4.80 18.04
C ARG A 129 8.22 4.80 16.96
N PRO A 130 9.30 5.59 17.09
CA PRO A 130 10.47 5.37 16.26
C PRO A 130 10.82 3.89 16.38
N ARG A 131 11.02 3.20 15.24
CA ARG A 131 11.65 1.88 15.22
C ARG A 131 13.03 2.09 15.81
N THR A 132 13.14 1.97 17.13
CA THR A 132 14.44 1.88 17.78
C THR A 132 15.17 0.74 17.10
N ALA A 133 16.44 1.02 16.77
CA ALA A 133 17.39 0.09 16.16
C ALA A 133 17.20 -1.33 16.73
N PRO A 134 17.50 -2.40 15.94
CA PRO A 134 17.42 -3.77 16.44
C PRO A 134 18.12 -3.80 17.79
N ARG A 135 17.39 -4.24 18.83
CA ARG A 135 17.93 -4.39 20.18
C ARG A 135 19.28 -5.07 20.00
N ARG A 136 20.37 -4.38 20.35
CA ARG A 136 21.64 -5.09 20.56
C ARG A 136 21.28 -6.20 21.53
N CYS A 137 21.49 -7.45 21.12
CA CYS A 137 21.44 -8.60 22.02
C CYS A 137 22.55 -8.39 23.07
N GLY A 138 22.21 -7.61 24.08
CA GLY A 138 23.05 -7.29 25.24
C GLY A 138 22.66 -8.20 26.38
N SER A 139 23.05 -9.46 26.27
CA SER A 139 23.44 -10.29 27.40
C SER A 139 24.29 -11.40 26.82
N SER A 140 25.61 -11.24 26.91
CA SER A 140 26.51 -12.38 26.73
C SER A 140 26.00 -13.51 27.63
N PRO A 141 25.83 -14.74 27.12
CA PRO A 141 25.52 -15.87 27.98
C PRO A 141 26.61 -16.00 29.05
N PRO A 142 26.26 -16.39 30.29
CA PRO A 142 27.26 -16.62 31.32
C PRO A 142 28.29 -17.64 30.80
N ALA A 143 29.57 -17.39 31.09
CA ALA A 143 30.66 -18.27 30.70
C ALA A 143 30.36 -19.70 31.15
N PRO A 144 30.58 -20.72 30.31
CA PRO A 144 30.36 -22.10 30.70
C PRO A 144 31.25 -22.44 31.89
N THR A 145 30.67 -23.06 32.91
CA THR A 145 31.38 -23.59 34.07
C THR A 145 32.49 -24.51 33.59
N PRO A 146 33.74 -24.37 34.07
CA PRO A 146 34.83 -25.23 33.62
C PRO A 146 34.50 -26.69 33.96
N ILE A 147 34.38 -27.52 32.93
CA ILE A 147 34.22 -28.97 33.07
C ILE A 147 35.48 -29.47 33.76
N ARG A 148 35.31 -29.99 34.98
CA ARG A 148 36.38 -30.65 35.74
C ARG A 148 36.81 -31.88 34.94
N ARG A 149 37.94 -31.78 34.23
CA ARG A 149 38.56 -32.93 33.56
C ARG A 149 38.93 -33.95 34.64
N THR A 150 38.18 -35.03 34.73
CA THR A 150 38.65 -36.26 35.38
C THR A 150 39.85 -36.77 34.58
N PRO A 151 40.97 -37.12 35.24
CA PRO A 151 42.08 -37.75 34.54
C PRO A 151 41.61 -39.12 34.02
N ALA A 152 41.77 -39.34 32.71
CA ALA A 152 41.65 -40.65 32.12
C ALA A 152 42.91 -41.45 32.42
N GLY A 153 42.76 -42.62 33.05
CA GLY A 153 43.86 -43.57 33.19
C GLY A 153 43.68 -44.55 34.35
N ALA A 154 43.13 -45.73 34.04
CA ALA A 154 43.68 -47.03 34.45
C ALA A 154 42.66 -48.14 34.09
N THR A 155 42.87 -48.76 32.94
CA THR A 155 42.40 -50.11 32.64
C THR A 155 43.05 -51.09 33.62
N ALA A 156 42.25 -51.87 34.34
CA ALA A 156 42.69 -53.09 35.01
C ALA A 156 41.84 -54.24 34.46
N ALA A 157 42.47 -55.09 33.65
CA ALA A 157 41.95 -56.36 33.20
C ALA A 157 42.81 -57.46 33.83
N THR A 158 42.16 -58.35 34.59
CA THR A 158 42.56 -59.72 35.00
C THR A 158 41.59 -60.11 36.11
N SER A 159 41.14 -61.34 36.32
CA SER A 159 41.03 -62.58 35.56
C SER A 159 40.28 -63.51 36.52
N ALA A 160 39.31 -64.28 36.05
CA ALA A 160 38.87 -65.48 36.75
C ALA A 160 38.65 -66.60 35.74
N ALA A 161 39.54 -67.60 35.81
CA ALA A 161 39.45 -68.91 35.17
C ALA A 161 38.72 -69.90 36.12
N PRO A 162 38.62 -71.20 35.79
CA PRO A 162 38.12 -71.85 34.58
C PRO A 162 37.02 -72.90 34.91
N GLY A 163 36.41 -73.50 33.88
CA GLY A 163 35.57 -74.69 34.05
C GLY A 163 35.35 -75.46 32.73
N CYS A 164 35.89 -76.70 32.71
CA CYS A 164 35.86 -77.76 31.68
C CYS A 164 36.71 -77.58 30.42
#